data_AF-K1PH47-F1
#
_entry.id   AF-K1PH47-F1
#
_cell.length_a   1.000
_cell.length_b   1.000
_cell.length_c   1.000
_cell.angle_alpha   90.00
_cell.angle_beta   90.00
_cell.angle_gamma   90.00
#
_symmetry.space_group_name_H-M   'P 1'
#
loop_
_entity.id
_entity.type
_entity.pdbx_description
1 polymer ?
#
loop_
_entity_poly.entity_id
_entity_poly.type
_entity_poly.pdbx_seq_one_letter_code
_entity_poly.pdbx_strand_id
1 'polypeptide(L)'
;MWKVNEIDYPFPHFPPYAYGNTYVISANIAGRIFSASEYMPYIPIEDAYITGILAKVIDARLVFVSGFTFWLDYKPNYCDFVNDNRISATKVSFKYMFYLWEKIHSSEVDC
;
A
#
# COMPACT_ATOMS: atom_id res chain seq x y z
N MET A 1 -12.73 12.50 5.82
CA MET A 1 -13.16 12.55 4.40
C MET A 1 -11.90 12.74 3.57
N TRP A 2 -11.74 12.05 2.45
CA TRP A 2 -10.55 12.14 1.58
C TRP A 2 -10.64 13.40 0.72
N LYS A 3 -10.34 14.56 1.33
CA LYS A 3 -10.38 15.87 0.67
C LYS A 3 -9.21 16.71 1.16
N VAL A 4 -8.52 17.36 0.24
CA VAL A 4 -7.43 18.32 0.52
C VAL A 4 -7.90 19.70 0.06
N ASN A 5 -7.63 20.74 0.84
CA ASN A 5 -7.92 22.10 0.43
C ASN A 5 -6.91 22.53 -0.64
N GLU A 6 -7.34 23.32 -1.62
CA GLU A 6 -6.45 23.91 -2.62
C GLU A 6 -5.38 24.82 -1.98
N ILE A 7 -5.69 25.40 -0.81
CA ILE A 7 -4.71 26.15 -0.01
C ILE A 7 -3.57 25.23 0.50
N ASP A 8 -3.90 23.99 0.89
CA ASP A 8 -2.93 23.03 1.42
C ASP A 8 -2.14 22.34 0.30
N TYR A 9 -2.77 22.18 -0.87
CA TYR A 9 -2.15 21.60 -2.07
C TYR A 9 -2.71 22.28 -3.33
N PRO A 10 -1.99 23.29 -3.88
CA PRO A 10 -2.51 24.15 -4.95
C PRO A 10 -2.44 23.52 -6.34
N PHE A 11 -1.95 22.28 -6.46
CA PHE A 11 -1.84 21.61 -7.74
C PHE A 11 -3.13 20.81 -8.04
N PRO A 12 -3.53 20.71 -9.32
CA PRO A 12 -4.77 20.05 -9.70
C PRO A 12 -4.75 18.53 -9.46
N HIS A 13 -3.56 17.93 -9.41
CA HIS A 13 -3.39 16.48 -9.26
C HIS A 13 -2.20 16.15 -8.36
N PHE A 14 -2.33 15.06 -7.60
CA PHE A 14 -1.19 14.45 -6.92
C PHE A 14 -0.23 13.82 -7.94
N PRO A 15 1.07 13.68 -7.62
CA PRO A 15 1.97 12.80 -8.36
C PRO A 15 1.41 11.38 -8.39
N PRO A 16 1.86 10.51 -9.31
CA PRO A 16 1.59 9.08 -9.21
C PRO A 16 1.97 8.57 -7.81
N TYR A 17 1.10 7.77 -7.21
CA TYR A 17 1.27 7.25 -5.85
C TYR A 17 0.67 5.84 -5.75
N ALA A 18 1.11 5.05 -4.79
CA ALA A 18 0.54 3.73 -4.51
C ALA A 18 -0.76 3.90 -3.71
N TYR A 19 -1.90 3.53 -4.30
CA TYR A 19 -3.18 3.53 -3.63
C TYR A 19 -3.56 2.12 -3.19
N GLY A 20 -4.29 1.99 -2.09
CA GLY A 20 -4.82 0.70 -1.65
C GLY A 20 -4.64 0.51 -0.15
N ASN A 21 -4.52 -0.74 0.29
CA ASN A 21 -4.34 -1.07 1.70
C ASN A 21 -2.90 -1.38 2.09
N THR A 22 -1.98 -1.49 1.13
CA THR A 22 -0.60 -1.91 1.39
C THR A 22 0.33 -1.45 0.29
N TYR A 23 1.54 -1.04 0.69
CA TYR A 23 2.70 -0.83 -0.17
C TYR A 23 3.95 -1.34 0.55
N VAL A 24 5.06 -1.50 -0.18
CA VAL A 24 6.36 -1.88 0.40
C VAL A 24 7.40 -0.83 0.02
N ILE A 25 8.19 -0.40 1.01
CA ILE A 25 9.25 0.59 0.84
C ILE A 25 10.54 0.01 1.42
N SER A 26 11.66 0.14 0.71
CA SER A 26 12.96 -0.26 1.24
C SER A 26 13.41 0.69 2.35
N ALA A 27 14.13 0.17 3.36
CA ALA A 27 14.53 0.94 4.54
C ALA A 27 15.33 2.21 4.20
N ASN A 28 16.18 2.16 3.17
CA ASN A 28 16.94 3.34 2.71
C ASN A 28 16.04 4.44 2.12
N ILE A 29 14.95 4.07 1.44
CA ILE A 29 13.97 5.03 0.91
C ILE A 29 13.11 5.57 2.06
N ALA A 30 12.68 4.72 2.99
CA ALA A 30 11.91 5.14 4.16
C ALA A 30 12.64 6.22 4.98
N GLY A 31 13.95 6.07 5.22
CA GLY A 31 14.76 7.10 5.89
C GLY A 31 14.80 8.42 5.14
N ARG A 32 14.91 8.39 3.81
CA ARG A 32 14.91 9.61 2.96
C ARG A 32 13.55 10.29 2.93
N ILE A 33 12.46 9.52 2.90
CA ILE A 33 11.09 10.03 3.01
C ILE A 33 10.91 10.74 4.35
N PHE A 34 11.36 10.11 5.44
CA PHE A 34 11.28 10.71 6.77
C PHE A 34 11.99 12.07 6.84
N SER A 35 13.24 12.16 6.35
CA SER A 35 13.96 13.44 6.29
C SER A 35 13.28 14.46 5.38
N ALA A 36 12.72 14.04 4.23
CA ALA A 36 12.00 14.96 3.35
C ALA A 36 10.69 15.50 3.97
N SER A 37 10.05 14.72 4.84
CA SER A 37 8.79 15.09 5.50
C SER A 37 8.92 16.29 6.43
N GLU A 38 10.11 16.59 6.95
CA GLU A 38 10.37 17.76 7.80
C GLU A 38 10.23 19.08 7.04
N TYR A 39 10.32 19.04 5.71
CA TYR A 39 10.34 20.24 4.85
C TYR A 39 9.08 20.38 3.98
N MET A 40 8.15 19.43 4.07
CA MET A 40 6.96 19.38 3.22
C MET A 40 5.70 19.51 4.06
N PRO A 41 4.74 20.38 3.66
CA PRO A 41 3.46 20.46 4.34
C PRO A 41 2.69 19.14 4.24
N TYR A 42 2.22 18.65 5.39
CA TYR A 42 1.42 17.43 5.46
C TYR A 42 0.05 17.63 4.79
N ILE A 43 -0.40 16.62 4.04
CA ILE A 43 -1.78 16.52 3.53
C ILE A 43 -2.47 15.28 4.10
N PRO A 44 -3.81 15.30 4.31
CA PRO A 44 -4.52 14.21 4.98
C PRO A 44 -4.64 12.91 4.17
N ILE A 45 -4.18 12.89 2.92
CA ILE A 45 -4.15 11.69 2.08
C ILE A 45 -2.75 11.08 2.18
N GLU A 46 -2.56 10.19 3.16
CA GLU A 46 -1.26 9.63 3.52
C GLU A 46 -0.58 8.90 2.34
N ASP A 47 -1.29 8.02 1.64
CA ASP A 47 -0.79 7.35 0.43
C ASP A 47 -0.18 8.33 -0.58
N ALA A 48 -0.89 9.44 -0.86
CA ALA A 48 -0.45 10.48 -1.79
C ALA A 48 0.69 11.33 -1.22
N TYR A 49 0.70 11.59 0.09
CA TYR A 49 1.78 12.30 0.76
C TYR A 49 3.08 11.51 0.73
N ILE A 50 3.07 10.27 1.23
CA ILE A 50 4.25 9.43 1.38
C ILE A 50 4.74 8.91 0.02
N THR A 51 3.89 8.20 -0.72
CA THR A 51 4.30 7.49 -1.93
C THR A 51 4.18 8.33 -3.21
N GLY A 52 3.58 9.52 -3.12
CA GLY A 52 3.49 10.49 -4.22
C GLY A 52 4.41 11.70 -4.04
N ILE A 53 4.05 12.60 -3.11
CA ILE A 53 4.74 13.88 -2.92
C ILE A 53 6.17 13.66 -2.42
N LEU A 54 6.36 13.00 -1.27
CA LEU A 54 7.68 12.79 -0.70
C LEU A 54 8.54 11.89 -1.59
N ALA A 55 7.94 10.83 -2.17
CA ALA A 55 8.61 9.99 -3.15
C ALA A 55 9.14 10.79 -4.35
N LYS A 56 8.35 11.73 -4.88
CA LYS A 56 8.78 12.61 -5.98
C LYS A 56 9.91 13.55 -5.55
N VAL A 57 9.86 14.10 -4.34
CA VAL A 57 10.90 15.01 -3.80
C VAL A 57 12.27 14.31 -3.74
N ILE A 58 12.30 13.04 -3.38
CA ILE A 58 13.55 12.26 -3.28
C ILE A 58 13.89 11.46 -4.54
N ASP A 59 13.13 11.64 -5.63
CA ASP A 59 13.25 10.89 -6.87
C ASP A 59 13.22 9.35 -6.64
N ALA A 60 12.29 8.89 -5.81
CA ALA A 60 12.06 7.47 -5.57
C ALA A 60 11.24 6.86 -6.72
N ARG A 61 11.68 5.68 -7.18
CA ARG A 61 10.99 4.93 -8.23
C ARG A 61 9.80 4.16 -7.66
N LEU A 62 8.61 4.42 -8.18
CA LEU A 62 7.44 3.57 -7.99
C LEU A 62 7.51 2.35 -8.91
N VAL A 63 7.25 1.17 -8.35
CA VAL A 63 7.24 -0.11 -9.08
C VAL A 63 5.88 -0.74 -8.86
N PHE A 64 5.16 -0.99 -9.95
CA PHE A 64 3.92 -1.77 -9.90
C PHE A 64 4.25 -3.26 -9.76
N VAL A 65 3.62 -3.92 -8.80
CA VAL A 65 3.72 -5.36 -8.57
C VAL A 65 2.30 -5.91 -8.49
N SER A 66 2.00 -6.95 -9.29
CA SER A 66 0.71 -7.64 -9.23
C SER A 66 0.53 -8.32 -7.87
N GLY A 67 -0.72 -8.44 -7.41
CA GLY A 67 -1.05 -9.14 -6.17
C GLY A 67 -1.23 -8.25 -4.94
N PHE A 68 -0.86 -6.97 -4.99
CA PHE A 68 -1.37 -6.00 -4.03
C PHE A 68 -2.86 -5.72 -4.27
N THR A 69 -3.64 -5.72 -3.19
CA THR A 69 -5.09 -5.54 -3.27
C THR A 69 -5.54 -4.10 -3.02
N PHE A 70 -6.78 -3.80 -3.39
CA PHE A 70 -7.47 -2.56 -3.09
C PHE A 70 -8.88 -2.84 -2.54
N TRP A 71 -9.55 -1.80 -2.05
CA TRP A 71 -10.81 -1.94 -1.31
C TRP A 71 -11.94 -2.64 -2.07
N LEU A 72 -11.92 -2.69 -3.41
CA LEU A 72 -12.98 -3.35 -4.17
C LEU A 72 -12.74 -4.85 -4.37
N ASP A 73 -11.58 -5.37 -3.98
CA ASP A 73 -11.26 -6.77 -4.20
C ASP A 73 -12.17 -7.71 -3.41
N TYR A 74 -12.31 -8.91 -3.99
CA TYR A 74 -13.03 -10.02 -3.39
C TYR A 74 -12.28 -10.57 -2.18
N LYS A 75 -13.04 -11.20 -1.28
CA LYS A 75 -12.51 -11.84 -0.07
C LYS A 75 -11.43 -12.86 -0.47
N PRO A 76 -10.21 -12.78 0.10
CA PRO A 76 -9.10 -13.62 -0.34
C PRO A 76 -9.35 -15.11 -0.14
N ASN A 77 -8.84 -15.93 -1.05
CA ASN A 77 -8.69 -17.38 -0.88
C ASN A 77 -7.23 -17.69 -0.48
N TYR A 78 -6.99 -18.74 0.30
CA TYR A 78 -5.62 -19.15 0.65
C TYR A 78 -4.79 -19.55 -0.58
N CYS A 79 -5.42 -20.14 -1.61
CA CYS A 79 -4.73 -20.48 -2.86
C CYS A 79 -4.24 -19.25 -3.64
N ASP A 80 -4.87 -18.08 -3.44
CA ASP A 80 -4.37 -16.84 -4.06
C ASP A 80 -2.96 -16.50 -3.53
N PHE A 81 -2.65 -16.83 -2.26
CA PHE A 81 -1.34 -16.60 -1.66
C PHE A 81 -0.36 -17.75 -1.95
N VAL A 82 -0.83 -19.01 -1.93
CA VAL A 82 0.01 -20.19 -2.22
C VAL A 82 0.56 -20.13 -3.66
N ASN A 83 -0.25 -19.66 -4.61
CA ASN A 83 0.12 -19.55 -6.02
C ASN A 83 0.73 -18.17 -6.38
N ASP A 84 1.18 -17.38 -5.40
CA ASP A 84 1.78 -16.05 -5.58
C ASP A 84 0.92 -15.04 -6.38
N ASN A 85 -0.40 -15.27 -6.46
CA ASN A 85 -1.33 -14.37 -7.15
C ASN A 85 -1.71 -13.16 -6.27
N ARG A 86 -1.44 -13.23 -4.96
CA ARG A 86 -1.81 -12.20 -3.98
C ARG A 86 -0.74 -12.05 -2.90
N ILE A 87 -0.43 -10.79 -2.57
CA ILE A 87 0.58 -10.40 -1.57
C ILE A 87 -0.09 -9.88 -0.30
N SER A 88 -1.15 -9.09 -0.44
CA SER A 88 -1.92 -8.55 0.69
C SER A 88 -3.42 -8.71 0.46
N ALA A 89 -4.22 -8.50 1.50
CA ALA A 89 -5.67 -8.52 1.37
C ALA A 89 -6.32 -7.53 2.34
N THR A 90 -7.52 -7.08 1.99
CA THR A 90 -8.39 -6.27 2.86
C THR A 90 -9.70 -7.02 3.17
N LYS A 91 -10.53 -6.46 4.05
CA LYS A 91 -11.82 -7.04 4.50
C LYS A 91 -11.69 -8.45 5.12
N VAL A 92 -10.55 -8.73 5.77
CA VAL A 92 -10.29 -10.01 6.45
C VAL A 92 -10.59 -9.84 7.94
N SER A 93 -11.46 -10.67 8.50
CA SER A 93 -11.69 -10.67 9.95
C SER A 93 -10.55 -11.37 10.68
N PHE A 94 -10.35 -11.07 11.96
CA PHE A 94 -9.31 -11.69 12.78
C PHE A 94 -9.31 -13.23 12.69
N LYS A 95 -10.47 -13.88 12.89
CA LYS A 95 -10.60 -15.35 12.77
C LYS A 95 -10.21 -15.85 11.37
N TYR A 96 -10.53 -15.07 10.33
CA TYR A 96 -10.21 -15.45 8.97
C TYR A 96 -8.72 -15.27 8.64
N MET A 97 -8.03 -14.30 9.25
CA MET A 97 -6.57 -14.17 9.13
C MET A 97 -5.86 -15.42 9.63
N PHE A 98 -6.22 -15.94 10.82
CA PHE A 98 -5.64 -17.18 11.35
C PHE A 98 -5.93 -18.37 10.44
N TYR A 99 -7.17 -18.51 9.97
CA TYR A 99 -7.54 -19.57 9.03
C TYR A 99 -6.70 -19.52 7.75
N LEU A 100 -6.51 -18.34 7.15
CA LEU A 100 -5.67 -18.17 5.96
C LEU A 100 -4.21 -18.55 6.27
N TRP A 101 -3.67 -18.07 7.39
CA TRP A 101 -2.30 -18.34 7.79
C TRP A 101 -2.04 -19.84 8.00
N GLU A 102 -2.93 -20.54 8.71
CA GLU A 102 -2.84 -22.00 8.91
C GLU A 102 -2.90 -22.76 7.59
N LYS A 103 -3.74 -22.32 6.65
CA LYS A 103 -3.84 -22.95 5.33
C LYS A 103 -2.59 -22.72 4.49
N ILE A 104 -2.05 -21.51 4.48
CA ILE A 104 -0.83 -21.19 3.71
C ILE A 104 0.38 -22.00 4.20
N HIS A 105 0.44 -22.37 5.48
CA HIS A 105 1.56 -23.13 6.07
C HIS A 105 1.34 -24.65 6.10
N SER A 106 0.17 -25.13 5.68
CA SER A 106 -0.11 -26.57 5.69
C SER A 106 0.47 -27.24 4.45
N SER A 107 1.16 -28.37 4.66
CA SER A 107 1.74 -29.19 3.58
C SER A 107 0.72 -30.02 2.79
N GLU A 108 -0.56 -30.00 3.20
CA GLU A 108 -1.63 -30.86 2.65
C GLU A 108 -2.67 -30.07 1.84
N VAL A 109 -2.34 -28.86 1.39
CA VAL A 109 -3.29 -28.00 0.67
C VAL A 109 -3.12 -28.17 -0.84
N ASP A 110 -4.20 -28.56 -1.51
CA ASP A 110 -4.28 -28.63 -2.97
C ASP A 110 -4.84 -27.30 -3.52
N CYS A 111 -4.04 -26.66 -4.36
CA CYS A 111 -4.24 -25.40 -5.06
C CYS A 111 -3.60 -25.54 -6.45
#